data_AF-A0A7J4JE61-F1
#
_entry.id   AF-A0A7J4JE61-F1
#
_cell.length_a   1.000
_cell.length_b   1.000
_cell.length_c   1.000
_cell.angle_alpha   90.00
_cell.angle_beta   90.00
_cell.angle_gamma   90.00
#
_symmetry.space_group_name_H-M   'P 1'
#
loop_
_entity.id
_entity.type
_entity.pdbx_description
1 polymer ?
#
loop_
_entity_poly.entity_id
_entity_poly.type
_entity_poly.pdbx_seq_one_letter_code
_entity_poly.pdbx_strand_id
1 'polypeptide(L)'
;MRERQKNRVEALALERIYRLFELAEAEAKPERAKRYVELARKISARNKARIPPELKKRFCKKCNSMNVQVAATKLGWRTVKCGDCGAERKAGK
;
A
#
# COMPACT_ATOMS: atom_id res chain seq x y z
N MET A 1 0.09 -26.95 -15.14
CA MET A 1 -0.86 -26.98 -13.99
C MET A 1 -0.44 -26.06 -12.84
N ARG A 2 0.81 -26.11 -12.33
CA ARG A 2 1.29 -25.26 -11.21
C ARG A 2 1.17 -23.74 -11.45
N GLU A 3 1.42 -23.28 -12.66
CA GLU A 3 1.37 -21.85 -13.01
C GLU A 3 -0.05 -21.27 -12.90
N ARG A 4 -1.06 -22.02 -13.35
CA ARG A 4 -2.47 -21.62 -13.26
C ARG A 4 -2.97 -21.50 -11.81
N GLN A 5 -2.47 -22.37 -10.91
CA GLN A 5 -2.77 -22.29 -9.47
C GLN A 5 -2.07 -21.11 -8.81
N LYS A 6 -0.80 -20.86 -9.15
CA LYS A 6 -0.05 -19.69 -8.66
C LYS A 6 -0.73 -18.38 -9.03
N ASN A 7 -1.22 -18.26 -10.27
CA ASN A 7 -1.94 -17.07 -10.74
C ASN A 7 -3.28 -16.88 -10.00
N ARG A 8 -3.99 -17.96 -9.65
CA ARG A 8 -5.21 -17.89 -8.82
C ARG A 8 -4.93 -17.40 -7.40
N VAL A 9 -3.85 -17.88 -6.78
CA VAL A 9 -3.44 -17.44 -5.44
C VAL A 9 -3.03 -15.97 -5.45
N GLU A 10 -2.29 -15.53 -6.47
CA GLU A 10 -1.92 -14.13 -6.64
C GLU A 10 -3.15 -13.22 -6.85
N ALA A 11 -4.09 -13.62 -7.70
CA ALA A 11 -5.34 -12.88 -7.92
C ALA A 11 -6.14 -12.70 -6.62
N LEU A 12 -6.35 -13.79 -5.87
CA LEU A 12 -7.07 -13.74 -4.60
C LEU A 12 -6.33 -12.88 -3.55
N ALA A 13 -5.00 -12.93 -3.54
CA ALA A 13 -4.19 -12.08 -2.68
C ALA A 13 -4.34 -10.60 -3.05
N LEU A 14 -4.42 -10.26 -4.34
CA LEU A 14 -4.66 -8.90 -4.81
C LEU A 14 -6.05 -8.41 -4.39
N GLU A 15 -7.10 -9.21 -4.58
CA GLU A 15 -8.46 -8.87 -4.13
C GLU A 15 -8.50 -8.57 -2.63
N ARG A 16 -7.84 -9.40 -1.81
CA ARG A 16 -7.73 -9.17 -0.36
C ARG A 16 -6.97 -7.89 -0.03
N ILE A 17 -5.91 -7.58 -0.78
CA ILE A 17 -5.15 -6.33 -0.60
C ILE A 17 -6.06 -5.14 -0.91
N TYR A 18 -6.78 -5.13 -2.03
CA TYR A 18 -7.72 -4.04 -2.34
C TYR A 18 -8.76 -3.87 -1.24
N ARG A 19 -9.39 -4.96 -0.79
CA ARG A 19 -10.40 -4.91 0.27
C ARG A 19 -9.86 -4.35 1.59
N LEU A 20 -8.64 -4.70 1.96
CA LEU A 20 -8.00 -4.16 3.17
C LEU A 20 -7.71 -2.65 3.04
N PHE A 21 -7.36 -2.18 1.85
CA PHE A 21 -7.17 -0.75 1.60
C PHE A 21 -8.50 0.01 1.65
N GLU A 22 -9.58 -0.53 1.09
CA GLU A 22 -10.93 0.06 1.20
C GLU A 22 -11.38 0.18 2.67
N LEU A 23 -11.20 -0.89 3.45
CA LEU A 23 -11.53 -0.89 4.87
C LEU A 23 -10.69 0.13 5.65
N ALA A 24 -9.43 0.32 5.27
CA ALA A 24 -8.56 1.29 5.90
C ALA A 24 -8.91 2.74 5.54
N GLU A 25 -9.41 2.99 4.33
CA GLU A 25 -9.92 4.31 3.93
C GLU A 25 -11.24 4.65 4.61
N ALA A 26 -12.11 3.67 4.83
CA ALA A 26 -13.37 3.86 5.55
C ALA A 26 -13.22 3.95 7.07
N GLU A 27 -12.06 3.60 7.62
CA GLU A 27 -11.84 3.52 9.06
C GLU A 27 -11.44 4.88 9.65
N ALA A 28 -12.25 5.38 10.59
CA ALA A 28 -11.99 6.64 11.27
C ALA A 28 -10.82 6.57 12.26
N LYS A 29 -10.51 5.37 12.79
CA LYS A 29 -9.43 5.18 13.76
C LYS A 29 -8.08 4.93 13.06
N PRO A 30 -7.09 5.84 13.18
CA PRO A 30 -5.83 5.73 12.44
C PRO A 30 -5.01 4.48 12.79
N GLU A 31 -5.10 3.99 14.04
CA GLU A 31 -4.41 2.77 14.46
C GLU A 31 -4.94 1.52 13.76
N ARG A 32 -6.26 1.45 13.56
CA ARG A 32 -6.89 0.31 12.89
C ARG A 32 -6.68 0.37 11.38
N ALA A 33 -6.70 1.57 10.78
CA ALA A 33 -6.27 1.77 9.40
C ALA A 33 -4.81 1.32 9.17
N LYS A 34 -3.89 1.70 10.08
CA LYS A 34 -2.48 1.22 10.07
C LYS A 34 -2.40 -0.31 10.12
N ARG A 35 -3.25 -0.94 10.93
CA ARG A 35 -3.31 -2.40 11.05
C ARG A 35 -3.77 -3.09 9.76
N TYR A 36 -4.77 -2.55 9.07
CA TYR A 36 -5.22 -3.09 7.78
C TYR A 36 -4.12 -2.99 6.70
N VAL A 37 -3.40 -1.87 6.62
CA VAL A 37 -2.25 -1.71 5.72
C VAL A 37 -1.14 -2.71 6.06
N GLU A 38 -0.86 -2.92 7.34
CA GLU A 38 0.11 -3.92 7.79
C GLU A 38 -0.29 -5.34 7.33
N LEU A 39 -1.56 -5.70 7.47
CA LEU A 39 -2.09 -6.99 7.01
C LEU A 39 -1.95 -7.13 5.49
N ALA A 40 -2.29 -6.08 4.72
CA ALA A 40 -2.16 -6.08 3.26
C ALA A 40 -0.70 -6.32 2.83
N ARG A 41 0.26 -5.70 3.54
CA ARG A 41 1.69 -5.94 3.30
C ARG A 41 2.13 -7.37 3.61
N LYS A 42 1.62 -7.96 4.69
CA LYS A 42 1.91 -9.36 5.05
C LYS A 42 1.36 -10.32 4.00
N ILE A 43 0.15 -10.08 3.49
CA ILE A 43 -0.46 -10.88 2.41
C ILE A 43 0.37 -10.79 1.13
N SER A 44 0.76 -9.57 0.75
CA SER A 44 1.64 -9.30 -0.39
C SER A 44 2.95 -10.09 -0.30
N ALA A 45 3.65 -9.98 0.85
CA ALA A 45 4.92 -10.67 1.06
C ALA A 45 4.77 -12.20 1.03
N ARG A 46 3.74 -12.74 1.69
CA ARG A 46 3.49 -14.19 1.77
C ARG A 46 3.17 -14.80 0.41
N ASN A 47 2.34 -14.13 -0.39
CA ASN A 47 1.85 -14.66 -1.66
C ASN A 47 2.68 -14.19 -2.87
N LYS A 48 3.76 -13.41 -2.64
CA LYS A 48 4.53 -12.71 -3.68
C LYS A 48 3.66 -11.83 -4.59
N ALA A 49 2.49 -11.41 -4.10
CA ALA A 49 1.54 -10.59 -4.83
C ALA A 49 1.98 -9.12 -4.75
N ARG A 50 2.33 -8.53 -5.87
CA ARG A 50 2.85 -7.16 -5.90
C ARG A 50 1.74 -6.17 -5.59
N ILE A 51 1.87 -5.41 -4.50
CA ILE A 51 0.94 -4.30 -4.21
C ILE A 51 0.89 -3.35 -5.43
N PRO A 52 -0.30 -3.06 -5.97
CA PRO A 52 -0.48 -2.17 -7.09
C PRO A 52 0.13 -0.76 -6.88
N PRO A 53 0.63 -0.11 -7.94
CA PRO A 53 1.32 1.19 -7.85
C PRO A 53 0.43 2.33 -7.30
N GLU A 54 -0.87 2.28 -7.54
CA GLU A 54 -1.86 3.22 -7.01
C GLU A 54 -1.96 3.13 -5.49
N LEU A 55 -2.05 1.91 -4.93
CA LEU A 55 -2.09 1.69 -3.48
C LEU A 55 -0.75 2.00 -2.83
N LYS A 56 0.37 1.69 -3.51
CA LYS A 56 1.73 2.01 -3.04
C LYS A 56 1.95 3.48 -2.74
N LYS A 57 1.19 4.41 -3.32
CA LYS A 57 1.31 5.85 -3.07
C LYS A 57 0.47 6.32 -1.88
N ARG A 58 -0.53 5.55 -1.47
CA ARG A 58 -1.52 5.90 -0.42
C ARG A 58 -1.08 5.60 1.01
N PHE A 59 0.07 4.96 1.22
CA PHE A 59 0.56 4.67 2.57
C PHE A 59 2.06 4.88 2.76
N CYS A 60 2.44 5.05 4.02
CA CYS A 60 3.82 5.14 4.46
C CYS A 60 4.45 3.75 4.63
N LYS A 61 5.56 3.51 3.94
CA LYS A 61 6.29 2.22 4.03
C LYS A 61 6.93 1.96 5.40
N LYS A 62 7.09 3.00 6.23
CA LYS A 62 7.72 2.90 7.57
C LYS A 62 6.69 2.59 8.65
N CYS A 63 5.67 3.43 8.81
CA CYS A 63 4.68 3.32 9.89
C CYS A 63 3.30 2.80 9.46
N ASN A 64 3.11 2.45 8.19
CA ASN A 64 1.83 2.03 7.61
C ASN A 64 0.69 3.06 7.69
N SER A 65 1.00 4.31 8.05
CA SER A 65 -0.01 5.38 8.05
C SER A 65 -0.49 5.70 6.64
N MET A 66 -1.80 5.96 6.51
CA MET A 66 -2.41 6.49 5.30
C MET A 66 -2.38 8.03 5.23
N ASN A 67 -1.91 8.69 6.28
CA ASN A 67 -1.66 10.13 6.26
C ASN A 67 -0.35 10.44 5.51
N VAL A 68 -0.44 10.37 4.18
CA VAL A 68 0.65 10.68 3.27
C VAL A 68 0.28 11.81 2.34
N GLN A 69 1.19 12.76 2.19
CA GLN A 69 1.07 13.88 1.29
C GLN A 69 1.96 13.63 0.07
N VAL A 70 1.39 13.79 -1.11
CA VAL A 70 2.11 13.63 -2.38
C VAL A 70 2.31 15.02 -2.97
N ALA A 71 3.56 15.49 -2.97
CA ALA A 71 3.94 16.74 -3.58
C ALA A 71 4.60 16.49 -4.95
N ALA A 72 4.23 17.29 -5.96
CA ALA A 72 4.95 17.29 -7.22
C ALA A 72 6.29 18.04 -7.05
N THR A 73 7.36 17.47 -7.59
CA THR A 73 8.68 18.12 -7.65
C THR A 73 9.03 18.46 -9.10
N LYS A 74 9.93 19.44 -9.30
CA LYS A 74 10.46 19.77 -10.63
C LYS A 74 10.98 18.49 -11.30
N LEU A 75 10.73 18.34 -12.60
CA LEU A 75 11.14 17.20 -13.46
C LEU A 75 10.28 15.91 -13.40
N GLY A 76 9.02 15.98 -12.96
CA GLY A 76 8.07 14.85 -13.08
C GLY A 76 8.18 13.79 -11.97
N TRP A 77 9.00 14.06 -10.96
CA TRP A 77 9.10 13.24 -9.75
C TRP A 77 8.02 13.66 -8.74
N ARG A 78 7.54 12.72 -7.93
CA ARG A 78 6.63 12.99 -6.83
C ARG A 78 7.33 12.67 -5.50
N THR A 79 7.29 13.57 -4.54
CA THR A 79 7.74 13.29 -3.18
C THR A 79 6.55 12.85 -2.35
N VAL A 80 6.65 11.69 -1.71
CA VAL A 80 5.65 11.19 -0.76
C VAL A 80 6.22 11.40 0.65
N LYS A 81 5.56 12.26 1.43
CA LYS A 81 5.90 12.55 2.83
C LYS A 81 4.82 12.00 3.75
N CYS A 82 5.21 11.35 4.84
CA CYS A 82 4.28 10.90 5.87
C CYS A 82 4.07 11.97 6.94
N GLY A 83 2.81 12.27 7.26
CA GLY A 83 2.43 13.20 8.33
C GLY A 83 2.68 12.68 9.73
N ASP A 84 2.63 11.36 9.96
CA ASP A 84 2.84 10.78 11.30
C ASP A 84 4.31 10.62 11.70
N CYS A 85 5.16 10.13 10.79
CA CYS A 85 6.53 9.73 11.14
C CYS A 85 7.62 10.51 10.41
N GLY A 86 7.25 11.49 9.59
CA GLY A 86 8.19 12.33 8.83
C GLY A 86 8.93 11.61 7.70
N ALA A 87 8.64 10.34 7.43
CA ALA A 87 9.32 9.60 6.37
C ALA A 87 9.06 10.24 4.99
N GLU A 88 10.14 10.49 4.25
CA GLU A 88 10.15 11.01 2.89
C GLU A 88 10.60 9.93 1.90
N ARG A 89 9.99 9.90 0.72
CA ARG A 89 10.53 9.13 -0.41
C ARG A 89 10.17 9.78 -1.74
N LYS A 90 11.06 9.62 -2.71
CA LYS A 90 10.77 9.93 -4.12
C LYS A 90 9.99 8.77 -4.75
N ALA A 91 8.90 9.09 -5.45
CA ALA A 91 8.10 8.21 -6.29
C ALA A 91 8.21 8.76 -7.73
N GLY A 92 8.81 7.95 -8.61
CA GLY A 92 9.21 8.38 -9.96
C GLY A 92 8.07 8.65 -10.94
N LYS A 93 8.49 9.27 -12.06
CA LYS A 93 7.73 9.67 -13.26
C LYS A 93 6.86 8.53 -13.77
#